data_AF-A0A7J0AFN4-F1
#
_entry.id   AF-A0A7J0AFN4-F1
#
_cell.length_a   1.000
_cell.length_b   1.000
_cell.length_c   1.000
_cell.angle_alpha   90.00
_cell.angle_beta   90.00
_cell.angle_gamma   90.00
#
_symmetry.space_group_name_H-M   'P 1'
#
loop_
_entity.id
_entity.type
_entity.pdbx_description
1 polymer ?
#
loop_
_entity_poly.entity_id
_entity_poly.type
_entity_poly.pdbx_seq_one_letter_code
_entity_poly.pdbx_strand_id
1 'polypeptide(L)' 'MTAIVQFSRNLSPESVNTLNQYIVEVISYEGDSEVLYIDASSEAEALNTAVALSNNADYAMIQAII' A
#
# COMPACT_ATOMS: atom_id res chain seq x y z
N MET A 1 27.31 2.20 6.27
CA MET A 1 26.66 0.88 6.43
C MET A 1 25.18 1.09 6.15
N THR A 2 24.67 0.53 5.06
CA THR A 2 23.27 0.68 4.64
C THR A 2 22.50 -0.54 5.16
N ALA A 3 21.52 -0.35 6.05
CA ALA A 3 20.69 -1.42 6.57
C ALA A 3 19.46 -1.56 5.69
N ILE A 4 19.34 -2.70 5.00
CA ILE A 4 18.12 -3.10 4.31
C ILE A 4 17.25 -3.81 5.35
N VAL A 5 16.19 -3.15 5.81
CA VAL A 5 15.22 -3.75 6.75
C VAL A 5 14.18 -4.50 5.92
N GLN A 6 14.31 -5.83 5.85
CA GLN A 6 13.33 -6.69 5.20
C GLN A 6 12.26 -7.10 6.22
N PHE A 7 11.05 -6.54 6.09
CA PHE A 7 9.88 -6.96 6.86
C PHE A 7 9.23 -8.17 6.16
N SER A 8 9.65 -9.38 6.48
CA SER A 8 8.94 -10.59 6.03
C SER A 8 7.83 -10.94 7.03
N ARG A 9 6.58 -10.54 6.75
CA ARG A 9 5.39 -11.04 7.46
C ARG A 9 4.86 -12.27 6.71
N ASN A 10 4.90 -13.41 7.40
CA ASN A 10 4.41 -14.71 6.93
C ASN A 10 2.91 -14.78 7.29
N LEU A 11 2.00 -14.57 6.34
CA LEU A 11 0.55 -14.72 6.58
C LEU A 11 0.06 -16.08 6.07
N SER A 12 -0.38 -16.91 7.00
CA SER A 12 -1.07 -18.18 6.79
C SER A 12 -2.47 -17.97 6.21
N PRO A 13 -3.01 -18.90 5.39
CA PRO A 13 -4.33 -18.78 4.78
C PRO A 13 -5.41 -19.30 5.74
N GLU A 14 -5.86 -18.47 6.67
CA GLU A 14 -7.10 -18.73 7.41
C GLU A 14 -8.12 -17.65 7.07
N SER A 15 -9.30 -18.08 6.62
CA SER A 15 -10.45 -17.27 6.25
C SER A 15 -10.95 -16.44 7.44
N VAL A 16 -10.33 -15.29 7.67
CA VAL A 16 -10.78 -14.24 8.57
C VAL A 16 -11.09 -13.04 7.69
N ASN A 17 -12.03 -12.20 8.08
CA ASN A 17 -12.26 -10.90 7.43
C ASN A 17 -11.06 -9.99 7.75
N THR A 18 -9.89 -10.36 7.24
CA THR A 18 -8.59 -9.80 7.58
C THR A 18 -8.42 -8.57 6.71
N LEU A 19 -8.64 -7.41 7.33
CA LEU A 19 -8.10 -6.18 6.78
C LEU A 19 -6.58 -6.39 6.70
N ASN A 20 -6.07 -6.46 5.48
CA ASN A 20 -4.65 -6.53 5.22
C ASN A 20 -4.14 -5.09 5.12
N GLN A 21 -2.95 -4.86 5.64
CA GLN A 21 -2.33 -3.55 5.52
C GLN A 21 -1.61 -3.51 4.16
N TYR A 22 -2.04 -2.63 3.27
CA TYR A 22 -1.43 -2.42 1.97
C TYR A 22 -0.50 -1.23 2.03
N ILE A 23 0.73 -1.43 1.58
CA ILE A 23 1.70 -0.36 1.36
C ILE A 23 1.51 0.10 -0.08
N VAL A 24 0.87 1.24 -0.27
CA VAL A 24 0.57 1.82 -1.58
C VAL A 24 1.49 3.00 -1.82
N GLU A 25 2.28 2.95 -2.88
CA GLU A 25 3.04 4.10 -3.35
C GLU A 25 2.20 4.85 -4.38
N VAL A 26 2.00 6.14 -4.13
CA VAL A 26 1.30 7.07 -5.01
C VAL A 26 2.31 8.05 -5.57
N ILE A 27 2.31 8.22 -6.88
CA ILE A 27 3.14 9.18 -7.60
C ILE A 27 2.22 10.28 -8.10
N SER A 28 2.53 11.50 -7.72
CA SER A 28 1.82 12.70 -8.18
C SER A 28 2.29 13.13 -9.57
N TYR A 29 1.50 13.97 -10.23
CA TYR A 29 1.84 14.52 -11.54
C TYR A 29 3.17 15.32 -11.56
N GLU A 30 3.53 15.91 -10.42
CA GLU A 30 4.78 16.68 -10.26
C GLU A 30 6.01 15.77 -10.09
N GLY A 31 5.81 14.45 -9.99
CA GLY A 31 6.85 13.46 -9.80
C GLY A 31 7.20 13.18 -8.34
N ASP A 32 6.51 13.82 -7.39
CA ASP A 32 6.63 13.45 -5.98
C ASP A 32 5.97 12.09 -5.73
N SER A 33 6.68 11.19 -5.05
CA SER A 33 6.14 9.92 -4.59
C SER A 33 5.90 9.91 -3.08
N GLU A 34 4.78 9.34 -2.67
CA GLU A 34 4.36 9.20 -1.29
C GLU A 34 3.94 7.75 -1.02
N VAL A 35 4.39 7.20 0.12
CA VAL A 35 4.01 5.86 0.54
C VAL A 35 2.93 5.95 1.61
N LEU A 36 1.76 5.38 1.32
CA LEU A 36 0.59 5.32 2.18
C LEU A 36 0.39 3.90 2.71
N TYR A 37 0.00 3.81 3.99
CA TYR A 37 -0.36 2.56 4.64
C TYR A 37 -1.87 2.49 4.76
N ILE A 38 -2.51 1.54 4.07
CA ILE A 38 -3.96 1.46 3.98
C ILE A 38 -4.44 0.08 4.39
N ASP A 39 -5.24 0.04 5.44
CA ASP A 39 -5.92 -1.19 5.85
C ASP A 39 -7.17 -1.38 4.98
N ALA A 40 -7.15 -2.41 4.14
CA ALA A 40 -8.25 -2.74 3.24
C ALA A 40 -8.49 -4.24 3.18
N SER A 41 -9.66 -4.66 2.71
CA SER A 41 -9.95 -6.08 2.50
C SER A 41 -9.45 -6.58 1.15
N SER A 42 -9.10 -5.67 0.23
CA SER A 42 -8.66 -5.97 -1.13
C SER A 42 -7.70 -4.92 -1.65
N GLU A 43 -6.80 -5.35 -2.53
CA GLU A 43 -5.89 -4.49 -3.31
C GLU A 43 -6.62 -3.35 -4.03
N ALA A 44 -7.78 -3.65 -4.61
CA ALA A 44 -8.57 -2.67 -5.34
C ALA A 44 -9.13 -1.57 -4.43
N GLU A 45 -9.56 -1.94 -3.21
CA GLU A 45 -10.00 -0.95 -2.22
C GLU A 45 -8.81 -0.12 -1.73
N ALA A 46 -7.68 -0.75 -1.42
CA ALA A 46 -6.48 -0.05 -0.99
C ALA A 46 -6.03 1.01 -2.01
N LEU A 47 -5.96 0.64 -3.29
CA LEU A 47 -5.59 1.57 -4.35
C LEU A 47 -6.60 2.71 -4.48
N ASN A 48 -7.90 2.42 -4.43
CA ASN A 48 -8.94 3.44 -4.53
C ASN A 48 -8.89 4.41 -3.34
N THR A 49 -8.66 3.90 -2.13
CA THR A 49 -8.46 4.73 -0.94
C THR A 49 -7.17 5.56 -1.05
N ALA A 50 -6.07 5.00 -1.56
CA ALA A 50 -4.82 5.74 -1.74
C ALA A 50 -4.96 6.90 -2.71
N VAL A 51 -5.63 6.66 -3.85
CA VAL A 51 -5.94 7.70 -4.84
C VAL A 51 -6.91 8.73 -4.26
N ALA A 52 -7.92 8.31 -3.48
CA ALA A 52 -8.84 9.25 -2.83
C ALA A 52 -8.17 10.12 -1.75
N LEU A 53 -7.15 9.59 -1.06
CA LEU A 53 -6.36 10.34 -0.07
C LEU A 53 -5.40 11.33 -0.72
N SER A 54 -4.87 10.98 -1.89
CA SER A 54 -3.93 11.82 -2.62
C SER A 54 -4.64 12.60 -3.74
N ASN A 55 -4.97 13.85 -3.45
CA ASN A 55 -5.78 14.74 -4.31
C ASN A 55 -5.19 14.97 -5.74
N ASN A 56 -3.93 14.58 -5.96
CA ASN A 56 -3.17 14.75 -7.20
C ASN A 56 -2.45 13.45 -7.65
N ALA A 57 -2.97 12.28 -7.28
CA ALA A 57 -2.42 10.99 -7.72
C ALA A 57 -2.48 10.85 -9.26
N ASP A 58 -1.32 10.70 -9.90
CA ASP A 58 -1.23 10.34 -11.32
C ASP A 58 -1.14 8.81 -11.49
N TYR A 59 -0.38 8.17 -10.59
CA TYR A 59 -0.18 6.72 -10.58
C TYR A 59 -0.20 6.17 -9.15
N ALA A 60 -0.77 4.98 -8.95
CA ALA A 60 -0.76 4.29 -7.67
C ALA A 60 -0.41 2.81 -7.88
N MET A 61 0.47 2.28 -7.03
CA MET A 61 0.87 0.87 -7.05
C MET A 61 1.04 0.30 -5.66
N ILE A 62 0.75 -0.99 -5.51
CA ILE A 62 0.95 -1.71 -4.26
C ILE A 62 2.40 -2.21 -4.24
N GLN A 63 3.18 -1.75 -3.26
CA GLN A 63 4.53 -2.25 -3.03
C GLN A 63 4.52 -3.56 -2.25
N ALA A 64 3.67 -3.66 -1.23
CA ALA A 64 3.64 -4.82 -0.34
C ALA A 64 2.31 -4.92 0.41
N ILE A 65 2.02 -6.14 0.87
CA ILE A 65 0.87 -6.48 1.71
C ILE A 65 1.43 -7.03 3.02
N ILE A 66 0.98 -6.50 4.14
CA ILE A 66 1.42 -6.84 5.50
C ILE A 66 0.28 -7.37 6.35
#